data_AF-A0A8D8T2C2-F1
#
_entry.id   AF-A0A8D8T2C2-F1
#
_cell.length_a   1.000
_cell.length_b   1.000
_cell.length_c   1.000
_cell.angle_alpha   90.00
_cell.angle_beta   90.00
_cell.angle_gamma   90.00
#
_symmetry.space_group_name_H-M   'P 1'
#
loop_
_entity.id
_entity.type
_entity.pdbx_description
1 polymer ?
#
loop_
_entity_poly.entity_id
_entity_poly.type
_entity_poly.pdbx_seq_one_letter_code
_entity_poly.pdbx_strand_id
1 'polypeptide(L)'
;VMFVTFEALDAFFAAGFYNCAIVLAVELISPKRRIWATLIINYFYTFGDVLIGTIGYFVRYWRHFLIILYLPGVLFISYFWIMPESIRWLISQKRYDEAAAIIEKMARWNKVQLDFDVKESLCKSSGGEDSNSPKMTYLQSVLEASKSPTLMFRLAIISFCWMNCSFIWYGVTQQATLIQGDMYINFIISSLMQFPAYLLAVIVSGFGRKKPLSLAFVSGAVTSLASYLIPSESLILRISLVMISKLIISCAFLFTMVLSAEMFPTELRHSMVAAANMFGMIAQSFAPQMPLLV
;
A
#
# COMPACT_ATOMS: atom_id res chain seq x y z
N VAL A 1 14.52 -26.52 4.27
CA VAL A 1 14.57 -26.37 2.79
C VAL A 1 13.17 -26.17 2.24
N MET A 2 12.28 -27.18 2.24
CA MET A 2 10.91 -27.08 1.67
C MET A 2 10.12 -25.83 2.12
N PHE A 3 10.05 -25.55 3.43
CA PHE A 3 9.37 -24.36 3.96
C PHE A 3 9.94 -23.05 3.37
N VAL A 4 11.27 -22.88 3.42
CA VAL A 4 11.96 -21.70 2.88
C VAL A 4 11.73 -21.55 1.39
N THR A 5 11.70 -22.64 0.63
CA THR A 5 11.43 -22.61 -0.81
C THR A 5 10.01 -22.13 -1.10
N PHE A 6 9.01 -22.62 -0.37
CA PHE A 6 7.63 -22.19 -0.55
C PHE A 6 7.42 -20.73 -0.13
N GLU A 7 7.97 -20.30 0.99
CA GLU A 7 7.93 -18.89 1.43
C GLU A 7 8.63 -17.96 0.42
N ALA A 8 9.76 -18.40 -0.16
CA ALA A 8 10.45 -17.62 -1.18
C ALA A 8 9.63 -17.49 -2.48
N LEU A 9 8.97 -18.57 -2.91
CA LEU A 9 8.08 -18.54 -4.07
C LEU A 9 6.86 -17.66 -3.79
N ASP A 10 6.25 -17.79 -2.61
CA ASP A 10 5.12 -16.95 -2.21
C ASP A 10 5.49 -15.47 -2.22
N ALA A 11 6.61 -15.10 -1.58
CA ALA A 11 7.10 -13.74 -1.59
C ALA A 11 7.36 -13.22 -3.01
N PHE A 12 7.92 -14.05 -3.90
CA PHE A 12 8.18 -13.68 -5.29
C PHE A 12 6.89 -13.40 -6.07
N PHE A 13 5.88 -14.27 -5.96
CA PHE A 13 4.61 -14.10 -6.67
C PHE A 13 3.71 -13.01 -6.04
N ALA A 14 3.76 -12.84 -4.72
CA ALA A 14 2.93 -11.91 -3.99
C ALA A 14 3.45 -10.46 -3.98
N ALA A 15 4.77 -10.23 -4.16
CA ALA A 15 5.41 -8.92 -3.99
C ALA A 15 4.81 -7.77 -4.84
N GLY A 16 4.16 -8.08 -5.96
CA GLY A 16 3.52 -7.09 -6.83
C GLY A 16 2.02 -6.88 -6.58
N PHE A 17 1.31 -7.89 -6.06
CA PHE A 17 -0.15 -7.94 -6.09
C PHE A 17 -0.79 -6.75 -5.36
N TYR A 18 -0.32 -6.45 -4.16
CA TYR A 18 -0.86 -5.39 -3.33
C TYR A 18 -0.67 -4.00 -3.94
N ASN A 19 0.50 -3.73 -4.52
CA ASN A 19 0.77 -2.46 -5.20
C ASN A 19 -0.10 -2.30 -6.46
N CYS A 20 -0.25 -3.36 -7.26
CA CYS A 20 -1.13 -3.37 -8.42
C CYS A 20 -2.58 -3.04 -8.03
N ALA A 21 -3.10 -3.68 -6.98
CA ALA A 21 -4.46 -3.46 -6.49
C ALA A 21 -4.71 -2.01 -6.05
N ILE A 22 -3.76 -1.42 -5.30
CA ILE A 22 -3.86 -0.02 -4.88
C ILE A 22 -3.84 0.93 -6.08
N VAL A 23 -2.89 0.74 -7.00
CA VAL A 23 -2.76 1.61 -8.18
C VAL A 23 -4.03 1.55 -9.01
N LEU A 24 -4.55 0.36 -9.29
CA LEU A 24 -5.80 0.17 -10.02
C LEU A 24 -6.95 0.92 -9.34
N ALA A 25 -7.16 0.72 -8.03
CA ALA A 25 -8.23 1.39 -7.30
C ALA A 25 -8.11 2.92 -7.29
N VAL A 26 -6.89 3.44 -7.14
CA VAL A 26 -6.62 4.89 -7.12
C VAL A 26 -6.77 5.52 -8.51
N GLU A 27 -6.59 4.74 -9.58
CA GLU A 27 -6.78 5.18 -10.96
C GLU A 27 -8.25 5.29 -11.35
N LEU A 28 -9.10 4.38 -10.84
CA LEU A 28 -10.55 4.40 -11.04
C LEU A 28 -11.25 5.53 -10.27
N ILE A 29 -10.65 6.02 -9.18
CA ILE A 29 -11.29 6.97 -8.27
C ILE A 29 -10.75 8.39 -8.47
N SER A 30 -11.63 9.37 -8.30
CA SER A 30 -11.28 10.79 -8.42
C SER A 30 -10.25 11.21 -7.36
N PRO A 31 -9.35 12.17 -7.67
CA PRO A 31 -8.29 12.61 -6.75
C PRO A 31 -8.76 12.94 -5.33
N LYS A 32 -9.93 13.59 -5.20
CA LYS A 32 -10.52 13.98 -3.91
C LYS A 32 -10.89 12.78 -3.03
N ARG A 33 -11.20 11.62 -3.62
CA ARG A 33 -11.67 10.42 -2.92
C ARG A 33 -10.61 9.32 -2.81
N ARG A 34 -9.38 9.56 -3.29
CA ARG A 34 -8.29 8.57 -3.27
C ARG A 34 -7.97 8.05 -1.88
N ILE A 35 -7.98 8.92 -0.86
CA ILE A 35 -7.73 8.46 0.51
C ILE A 35 -8.78 7.43 0.98
N TRP A 36 -10.04 7.59 0.61
CA TRP A 36 -11.09 6.64 0.97
C TRP A 36 -10.86 5.29 0.29
N ALA A 37 -10.44 5.30 -0.98
CA ALA A 37 -10.07 4.08 -1.70
C ALA A 37 -8.91 3.35 -1.03
N THR A 38 -7.84 4.08 -0.73
CA THR A 38 -6.65 3.53 -0.07
C THR A 38 -6.97 3.01 1.33
N LEU A 39 -7.82 3.71 2.08
CA LEU A 39 -8.28 3.27 3.40
C LEU A 39 -9.06 1.96 3.33
N ILE A 40 -9.99 1.81 2.38
CA ILE A 40 -10.78 0.57 2.25
C ILE A 40 -9.86 -0.63 1.99
N ILE A 41 -8.89 -0.47 1.09
CA ILE A 41 -7.91 -1.53 0.80
C ILE A 41 -7.07 -1.87 2.03
N ASN A 42 -6.61 -0.85 2.76
CA ASN A 42 -5.83 -1.08 3.99
C ASN A 42 -6.67 -1.74 5.09
N TYR A 43 -7.99 -1.48 5.18
CA TYR A 43 -8.84 -2.25 6.10
C TYR A 43 -8.94 -3.72 5.75
N PHE A 44 -9.06 -4.06 4.46
CA PHE A 44 -9.02 -5.47 4.04
C PHE A 44 -7.66 -6.10 4.35
N TYR A 45 -6.56 -5.35 4.20
CA TYR A 45 -5.22 -5.79 4.58
C TYR A 45 -5.14 -6.09 6.09
N THR A 46 -5.55 -5.15 6.95
CA THR A 46 -5.58 -5.35 8.41
C THR A 46 -6.51 -6.47 8.83
N PHE A 47 -7.66 -6.63 8.17
CA PHE A 47 -8.55 -7.76 8.42
C PHE A 47 -7.84 -9.09 8.11
N GLY A 48 -7.06 -9.14 7.03
CA GLY A 48 -6.15 -10.23 6.73
C GLY A 48 -5.14 -10.50 7.85
N ASP A 49 -4.46 -9.46 8.37
CA ASP A 49 -3.54 -9.60 9.51
C ASP A 49 -4.23 -10.21 10.73
N VAL A 50 -5.42 -9.72 11.09
CA VAL A 50 -6.19 -10.25 12.23
C VAL A 50 -6.59 -11.70 12.00
N LEU A 51 -7.00 -12.05 10.78
CA LEU A 51 -7.36 -13.41 10.39
C LEU A 51 -6.14 -14.36 10.49
N ILE A 52 -4.97 -13.93 10.01
CA ILE A 52 -3.70 -14.66 10.13
C ILE A 52 -3.39 -14.93 11.60
N GLY A 53 -3.45 -13.91 12.45
CA GLY A 53 -3.23 -14.05 13.89
C GLY A 53 -4.22 -15.02 14.55
N THR A 54 -5.50 -14.92 14.18
CA THR A 54 -6.57 -15.75 14.72
C THR A 54 -6.42 -17.21 14.32
N ILE A 55 -6.17 -17.50 13.04
CA ILE A 55 -5.91 -18.86 12.56
C ILE A 55 -4.66 -19.42 13.24
N GLY A 56 -3.61 -18.61 13.41
CA GLY A 56 -2.37 -19.04 14.06
C GLY A 56 -2.56 -19.42 15.53
N TYR A 57 -3.46 -18.73 16.23
CA TYR A 57 -3.83 -19.05 17.60
C TYR A 57 -4.46 -20.46 17.72
N PHE A 58 -5.37 -20.81 16.81
CA PHE A 58 -6.06 -22.11 16.81
C PHE A 58 -5.26 -23.24 16.15
N VAL A 59 -4.53 -22.94 15.08
CA VAL A 59 -3.82 -23.91 14.24
C VAL A 59 -2.32 -23.64 14.30
N ARG A 60 -1.65 -24.32 15.24
CA ARG A 60 -0.22 -24.14 15.49
C ARG A 60 0.69 -24.95 14.57
N TYR A 61 0.15 -25.98 13.90
CA TYR A 61 0.93 -26.77 12.96
C TYR A 61 1.06 -26.06 11.62
N TRP A 62 2.29 -25.66 11.28
CA TRP A 62 2.60 -24.78 10.15
C TRP A 62 2.02 -25.25 8.80
N ARG A 63 1.95 -26.56 8.52
CA ARG A 63 1.37 -27.03 7.23
C ARG A 63 -0.12 -26.77 7.14
N HIS A 64 -0.86 -27.08 8.20
CA HIS A 64 -2.31 -26.85 8.23
C HIS A 64 -2.59 -25.35 8.21
N PHE A 65 -1.79 -24.58 8.93
CA PHE A 65 -1.84 -23.11 8.92
C PHE A 65 -1.69 -22.54 7.50
N LEU A 66 -0.64 -22.93 6.76
CA LEU A 66 -0.43 -22.47 5.38
C LEU A 66 -1.55 -22.93 4.44
N ILE A 67 -2.00 -24.19 4.54
CA ILE A 67 -3.09 -24.69 3.69
C ILE A 67 -4.37 -23.86 3.91
N ILE A 68 -4.75 -23.60 5.16
CA ILE A 68 -5.94 -22.81 5.47
C ILE A 68 -5.80 -21.37 4.95
N LEU A 69 -4.60 -20.79 5.03
CA LEU A 69 -4.34 -19.42 4.60
C LEU A 69 -4.38 -19.27 3.07
N TYR A 70 -3.79 -20.22 2.33
CA TYR A 70 -3.69 -20.15 0.87
C TYR A 70 -4.89 -20.72 0.12
N LEU A 71 -5.67 -21.63 0.72
CA LEU A 71 -6.83 -22.25 0.05
C LEU A 71 -7.85 -21.23 -0.46
N PRO A 72 -8.22 -20.17 0.30
CA PRO A 72 -9.06 -19.09 -0.22
C PRO A 72 -8.46 -18.36 -1.42
N GLY A 73 -7.12 -18.37 -1.55
CA GLY A 73 -6.40 -17.75 -2.66
C GLY A 73 -6.76 -18.33 -4.03
N VAL A 74 -7.19 -19.60 -4.09
CA VAL A 74 -7.64 -20.24 -5.33
C VAL A 74 -8.88 -19.53 -5.91
N LEU A 75 -9.73 -18.96 -5.07
CA LEU A 75 -10.89 -18.20 -5.52
C LEU A 75 -10.49 -16.93 -6.30
N PHE A 76 -9.29 -16.38 -6.08
CA PHE A 76 -8.80 -15.23 -6.83
C PHE A 76 -8.50 -15.55 -8.30
N ILE A 77 -8.41 -16.82 -8.71
CA ILE A 77 -8.34 -17.18 -10.14
C ILE A 77 -9.58 -16.65 -10.89
N SER A 78 -10.74 -16.63 -10.22
CA SER A 78 -11.98 -16.09 -10.81
C SER A 78 -11.90 -14.59 -11.12
N TYR A 79 -10.98 -13.85 -10.49
CA TYR A 79 -10.83 -12.41 -10.73
C TYR A 79 -10.37 -12.11 -12.16
N PHE A 80 -9.70 -13.05 -12.82
CA PHE A 80 -9.34 -12.93 -14.23
C PHE A 80 -10.58 -12.71 -15.13
N TRP A 81 -11.74 -13.23 -14.75
CA TRP A 81 -12.99 -13.06 -15.51
C TRP A 81 -13.85 -11.89 -15.05
N ILE A 82 -13.69 -11.44 -13.80
CA ILE A 82 -14.60 -10.47 -13.18
C ILE A 82 -14.02 -9.05 -13.23
N MET A 83 -12.70 -8.91 -13.09
CA MET A 83 -12.04 -7.61 -12.90
C MET A 83 -11.90 -6.88 -14.25
N PRO A 84 -12.39 -5.63 -14.36
CA PRO A 84 -12.14 -4.82 -15.54
C PRO A 84 -10.69 -4.35 -15.57
N GLU A 85 -10.15 -4.20 -16.78
CA GLU A 85 -8.81 -3.65 -17.02
C GLU A 85 -8.74 -2.15 -16.64
N SER A 86 -7.53 -1.62 -16.39
CA SER A 86 -7.35 -0.19 -16.11
C SER A 86 -7.79 0.67 -17.30
N ILE A 87 -8.74 1.59 -17.07
CA ILE A 87 -9.25 2.55 -18.06
C ILE A 87 -8.10 3.37 -18.67
N ARG A 88 -7.13 3.76 -17.84
CA ARG A 88 -6.00 4.60 -18.27
C ARG A 88 -5.04 3.83 -19.16
N TRP A 89 -4.80 2.56 -18.84
CA TRP A 89 -4.00 1.67 -19.67
C TRP A 89 -4.69 1.41 -21.02
N LEU A 90 -6.00 1.21 -21.04
CA LEU A 90 -6.77 1.09 -22.28
C LEU A 90 -6.65 2.35 -23.15
N ILE A 91 -6.74 3.54 -22.55
CA ILE A 91 -6.54 4.83 -23.23
C ILE A 91 -5.12 4.93 -23.81
N SER A 92 -4.07 4.60 -23.05
CA SER A 92 -2.69 4.66 -23.55
C SER A 92 -2.41 3.66 -24.67
N GLN A 93 -3.13 2.53 -24.69
CA GLN A 93 -3.11 1.56 -25.79
C GLN A 93 -4.05 1.92 -26.97
N LYS A 94 -4.71 3.09 -26.94
CA LYS A 94 -5.72 3.54 -27.92
C LYS A 94 -6.95 2.61 -28.04
N ARG A 95 -7.22 1.78 -27.03
CA ARG A 95 -8.40 0.90 -26.93
C ARG A 95 -9.58 1.67 -26.34
N TYR A 96 -10.01 2.72 -27.04
CA TYR A 96 -11.03 3.66 -26.54
C TYR A 96 -12.42 3.01 -26.39
N ASP A 97 -12.76 2.04 -27.24
CA ASP A 97 -14.05 1.35 -27.18
C ASP A 97 -14.24 0.60 -25.86
N GLU A 98 -13.21 -0.11 -25.41
CA GLU A 98 -13.24 -0.85 -24.15
C GLU A 98 -13.23 0.08 -22.94
N ALA A 99 -12.46 1.17 -23.01
CA ALA A 99 -12.45 2.20 -21.98
C ALA A 99 -13.84 2.85 -21.82
N ALA A 100 -14.49 3.18 -22.94
CA ALA A 100 -15.85 3.73 -22.96
C ALA A 100 -16.87 2.74 -22.38
N ALA A 101 -16.81 1.47 -22.77
CA ALA A 101 -17.70 0.43 -22.23
C ALA A 101 -17.61 0.28 -20.71
N ILE A 102 -16.40 0.38 -20.15
CA ILE A 102 -16.18 0.34 -18.69
C ILE A 102 -16.78 1.59 -18.02
N ILE A 103 -16.56 2.78 -18.58
CA ILE A 103 -17.12 4.06 -18.07
C ILE A 103 -18.65 4.04 -18.10
N GLU A 104 -19.26 3.59 -19.20
CA GLU A 104 -20.71 3.47 -19.32
C GLU A 104 -21.30 2.45 -18.35
N LYS A 105 -20.61 1.33 -18.12
CA LYS A 105 -21.02 0.35 -17.10
C LYS A 105 -21.01 0.97 -15.70
N MET A 106 -19.96 1.73 -15.37
CA MET A 106 -19.89 2.46 -14.09
C MET A 106 -20.96 3.56 -13.97
N ALA A 107 -21.24 4.29 -15.06
CA ALA A 107 -22.28 5.32 -15.07
C ALA A 107 -23.67 4.71 -14.84
N ARG A 108 -23.97 3.56 -15.46
CA ARG A 108 -25.21 2.80 -15.21
C ARG A 108 -25.34 2.36 -13.76
N TRP A 109 -24.28 1.82 -13.17
CA TRP A 109 -24.28 1.43 -11.75
C TRP A 109 -24.45 2.62 -10.81
N ASN A 110 -23.82 3.75 -11.11
CA ASN A 110 -23.92 4.98 -10.34
C ASN A 110 -25.18 5.81 -10.65
N LYS A 111 -26.04 5.35 -11.58
CA LYS A 111 -27.24 6.04 -12.05
C LYS A 111 -26.96 7.48 -12.54
N VAL A 112 -25.82 7.69 -13.18
CA VAL A 112 -25.43 8.98 -13.77
C VAL A 112 -25.69 8.92 -15.27
N GLN A 113 -26.41 9.91 -15.80
CA GLN A 113 -26.57 10.08 -17.25
C GLN A 113 -25.33 10.77 -17.82
N LEU A 114 -24.77 10.20 -18.87
CA LEU A 114 -23.66 10.76 -19.63
C LEU A 114 -24.27 11.55 -20.80
N ASP A 115 -24.09 12.88 -20.79
CA ASP A 115 -24.65 13.79 -21.80
C ASP A 115 -23.75 13.94 -23.05
N PHE A 116 -22.66 13.16 -23.11
CA PHE A 116 -21.66 13.21 -24.18
C PHE A 116 -21.25 11.80 -24.58
N ASP A 117 -20.86 11.64 -25.85
CA ASP A 117 -20.21 10.42 -26.30
C ASP A 117 -18.85 10.28 -25.61
N VAL A 118 -18.78 9.33 -24.67
CA VAL A 118 -17.58 9.05 -23.88
C VAL A 118 -16.42 8.72 -24.81
N LYS A 119 -16.66 7.95 -25.88
CA LYS A 119 -15.61 7.58 -26.83
C LYS A 119 -15.03 8.81 -27.51
N GLU A 120 -15.89 9.70 -28.00
CA GLU A 120 -15.46 10.92 -28.68
C GLU A 120 -14.68 11.84 -27.72
N SER A 121 -15.12 11.95 -26.47
CA SER A 121 -14.42 12.74 -25.44
C SER A 121 -13.04 12.17 -25.10
N LEU A 122 -12.91 10.85 -25.03
CA LEU A 122 -11.62 10.18 -24.80
C LEU A 122 -10.68 10.36 -25.99
N CYS A 123 -11.18 10.18 -27.22
CA CYS A 123 -10.42 10.42 -28.44
C CYS A 123 -9.91 11.87 -28.53
N LYS A 124 -10.78 12.87 -28.25
CA LYS A 124 -10.39 14.29 -28.24
C LYS A 124 -9.37 14.61 -27.15
N SER A 125 -9.50 14.01 -25.97
CA SER A 125 -8.55 14.21 -24.86
C SER A 125 -7.16 13.60 -25.10
N SER A 126 -7.08 12.56 -25.94
CA SER A 126 -5.85 11.81 -26.22
C SER A 126 -5.22 12.14 -27.58
N GLY A 127 -5.78 13.07 -28.37
CA GLY A 127 -5.16 13.46 -29.63
C GLY A 127 -5.97 14.41 -30.51
N GLY A 128 -5.73 15.71 -30.34
CA GLY A 128 -5.45 16.61 -31.45
C GLY A 128 -3.94 16.77 -31.71
N GLU A 129 -3.08 15.94 -31.09
CA GLU A 129 -1.62 15.96 -31.29
C GLU A 129 -1.20 14.88 -32.30
N ASP A 130 -0.35 15.32 -33.23
CA ASP A 130 0.04 14.65 -34.46
C ASP A 130 0.39 13.17 -34.32
N SER A 131 -0.17 12.38 -35.25
CA SER A 131 0.12 10.97 -35.50
C SER A 131 1.57 10.67 -35.96
N ASN A 132 2.50 11.63 -35.85
CA ASN A 132 3.86 11.56 -36.37
C ASN A 132 4.97 11.61 -35.30
N SER A 133 4.65 11.72 -34.00
CA SER A 133 5.66 11.50 -32.97
C SER A 133 5.90 9.99 -32.81
N PRO A 134 7.16 9.49 -32.91
CA PRO A 134 7.44 8.08 -32.67
C PRO A 134 6.99 7.74 -31.25
N LYS A 135 6.12 6.74 -31.11
CA LYS A 135 5.69 6.23 -29.79
C LYS A 135 6.95 5.92 -29.00
N MET A 136 7.20 6.72 -27.96
CA MET A 136 8.28 6.46 -27.04
C MET A 136 7.99 5.11 -26.38
N THR A 137 8.91 4.17 -26.50
CA THR A 137 8.76 2.86 -25.85
C THR A 137 8.66 3.10 -24.35
N TYR A 138 7.87 2.31 -23.61
CA TYR A 138 7.75 2.47 -22.16
C TYR A 138 9.12 2.58 -21.44
N LEU A 139 10.11 1.82 -21.91
CA LEU A 139 11.49 1.90 -21.43
C LEU A 139 12.17 3.25 -21.72
N GLN A 140 11.90 3.86 -22.87
CA GLN A 140 12.39 5.20 -23.19
C GLN A 140 11.71 6.25 -22.30
N SER A 141 10.41 6.12 -22.02
CA SER A 141 9.70 7.01 -21.07
C SER A 141 10.25 6.89 -19.64
N VAL A 142 10.57 5.67 -19.19
CA VAL A 142 11.24 5.45 -17.88
C VAL A 142 12.64 6.05 -17.89
N LEU A 143 13.39 5.88 -18.99
CA LEU A 143 14.75 6.42 -19.12
C LEU A 143 14.75 7.95 -19.11
N GLU A 144 13.82 8.59 -19.82
CA GLU A 144 13.67 10.05 -19.81
C GLU A 144 13.21 10.58 -18.45
N ALA A 145 12.29 9.88 -17.81
CA ALA A 145 11.91 10.18 -16.43
C ALA A 145 13.09 10.10 -15.47
N SER A 146 13.98 9.11 -15.63
CA SER A 146 15.20 8.98 -14.82
C SER A 146 16.20 10.11 -15.04
N LYS A 147 16.18 10.77 -16.22
CA LYS A 147 17.01 11.94 -16.52
C LYS A 147 16.47 13.22 -15.88
N SER A 148 15.19 13.27 -15.51
CA SER A 148 14.60 14.45 -14.88
C SER A 148 15.02 14.56 -13.40
N PRO A 149 15.81 15.58 -13.01
CA PRO A 149 16.30 15.71 -11.64
C PRO A 149 15.17 15.93 -10.64
N THR A 150 14.11 16.65 -11.05
CA THR A 150 12.94 16.89 -10.19
C THR A 150 12.19 15.60 -9.89
N LEU A 151 12.06 14.71 -10.88
CA LEU A 151 11.32 13.46 -10.71
C LEU A 151 12.11 12.45 -9.88
N MET A 152 13.43 12.37 -10.10
CA MET A 152 14.32 11.55 -9.27
C MET A 152 14.42 12.04 -7.83
N PHE A 153 14.43 13.35 -7.60
CA PHE A 153 14.39 13.91 -6.25
C PHE A 153 13.09 13.55 -5.52
N ARG A 154 11.94 13.63 -6.21
CA ARG A 154 10.65 13.18 -5.70
C ARG A 154 10.64 11.68 -5.39
N LEU A 155 11.22 10.87 -6.28
CA LEU A 155 11.37 9.42 -6.07
C LEU A 155 12.22 9.12 -4.83
N ALA A 156 13.35 9.81 -4.66
CA ALA A 156 14.24 9.64 -3.51
C ALA A 156 13.53 9.97 -2.19
N ILE A 157 12.78 11.09 -2.12
CA ILE A 157 12.01 11.45 -0.93
C ILE A 157 10.96 10.38 -0.60
N ILE A 158 10.17 9.96 -1.60
CA ILE A 158 9.13 8.95 -1.38
C ILE A 158 9.73 7.60 -0.99
N SER A 159 10.86 7.22 -1.60
CA SER A 159 11.58 5.99 -1.26
C SER A 159 12.08 6.02 0.19
N PHE A 160 12.60 7.17 0.63
CA PHE A 160 12.98 7.38 2.02
C PHE A 160 11.77 7.27 2.96
N CYS A 161 10.62 7.86 2.61
CA CYS A 161 9.40 7.69 3.39
C CYS A 161 8.95 6.22 3.47
N TRP A 162 8.95 5.49 2.35
CA TRP A 162 8.62 4.06 2.31
C TRP A 162 9.58 3.22 3.17
N MET A 163 10.87 3.51 3.10
CA MET A 163 11.91 2.86 3.89
C MET A 163 11.65 3.04 5.39
N ASN A 164 11.44 4.28 5.85
CA ASN A 164 11.16 4.58 7.26
C ASN A 164 9.84 3.97 7.73
N CYS A 165 8.77 4.12 6.94
CA CYS A 165 7.46 3.56 7.21
C CYS A 165 7.52 2.04 7.38
N SER A 166 8.16 1.34 6.44
CA SER A 166 8.27 -0.12 6.48
C SER A 166 9.12 -0.56 7.65
N PHE A 167 10.31 0.04 7.83
CA PHE A 167 11.22 -0.31 8.91
C PHE A 167 10.57 -0.21 10.29
N ILE A 168 9.93 0.93 10.59
CA ILE A 168 9.27 1.16 11.88
C ILE A 168 8.04 0.27 12.02
N TRP A 169 7.22 0.11 10.97
CA TRP A 169 6.00 -0.71 11.06
C TRP A 169 6.32 -2.18 11.37
N TYR A 170 7.29 -2.77 10.69
CA TYR A 170 7.72 -4.15 10.94
C TYR A 170 8.46 -4.26 12.26
N GLY A 171 9.32 -3.29 12.60
CA GLY A 171 10.04 -3.27 13.89
C GLY A 171 9.10 -3.22 15.10
N VAL A 172 8.10 -2.33 15.08
CA VAL A 172 7.08 -2.23 16.15
C VAL A 172 6.23 -3.50 16.23
N THR A 173 5.92 -4.12 15.09
CA THR A 173 5.16 -5.39 15.07
C THR A 173 5.96 -6.53 15.71
N GLN A 174 7.24 -6.65 15.37
CA GLN A 174 8.14 -7.63 15.98
C GLN A 174 8.30 -7.38 17.48
N GLN A 175 8.52 -6.12 17.87
CA GLN A 175 8.62 -5.75 19.28
C GLN A 175 7.32 -6.09 20.03
N ALA A 176 6.15 -5.84 19.45
CA ALA A 176 4.86 -6.18 20.04
C ALA A 176 4.69 -7.70 20.26
N THR A 177 5.17 -8.54 19.35
CA THR A 177 5.13 -10.00 19.51
C THR A 177 6.09 -10.53 20.57
N LEU A 178 7.16 -9.79 20.89
CA LEU A 178 8.15 -10.15 21.92
C LEU A 178 7.74 -9.71 23.34
N ILE A 179 6.68 -8.91 23.47
CA ILE A 179 6.13 -8.54 24.78
C ILE A 179 5.60 -9.80 25.48
N GLN A 180 5.73 -9.88 26.80
CA GLN A 180 5.23 -11.00 27.61
C GLN A 180 3.75 -11.29 27.29
N GLY A 181 3.42 -12.57 27.13
CA GLY A 181 2.07 -13.04 26.79
C GLY A 181 2.07 -14.02 25.62
N ASP A 182 0.89 -14.26 25.05
CA ASP A 182 0.72 -15.07 23.84
C ASP A 182 1.03 -14.23 22.60
N MET A 183 1.98 -14.70 21.77
CA MET A 183 2.44 -13.98 20.58
C MET A 183 1.32 -13.70 19.57
N TYR A 184 0.33 -14.59 19.44
CA TYR A 184 -0.76 -14.44 18.48
C TYR A 184 -1.76 -13.40 18.97
N ILE A 185 -2.07 -13.39 20.26
CA ILE A 185 -2.94 -12.36 20.87
C ILE A 185 -2.28 -10.98 20.75
N ASN A 186 -0.98 -10.88 21.04
CA ASN A 186 -0.23 -9.63 20.92
C ASN A 186 -0.21 -9.13 19.46
N PHE A 187 -0.04 -10.04 18.50
CA PHE A 187 -0.12 -9.72 17.08
C PHE A 187 -1.52 -9.24 16.69
N ILE A 188 -2.59 -9.92 17.10
CA ILE A 188 -3.98 -9.53 16.82
C ILE A 188 -4.26 -8.14 17.37
N ILE A 189 -3.89 -7.85 18.62
CA ILE A 189 -4.10 -6.53 19.24
C ILE A 189 -3.32 -5.45 18.48
N SER A 190 -2.06 -5.72 18.13
CA SER A 190 -1.21 -4.82 17.34
C SER A 190 -1.81 -4.53 15.96
N SER A 191 -2.41 -5.53 15.32
CA SER A 191 -3.10 -5.39 14.04
C SER A 191 -4.41 -4.60 14.18
N LEU A 192 -5.16 -4.83 15.26
CA LEU A 192 -6.40 -4.08 15.53
C LEU A 192 -6.14 -2.57 15.70
N MET A 193 -4.96 -2.16 16.19
CA MET A 193 -4.59 -0.75 16.30
C MET A 193 -4.49 -0.01 14.95
N GLN A 194 -4.38 -0.74 13.83
CA GLN A 194 -4.39 -0.14 12.51
C GLN A 194 -5.78 0.43 12.15
N PHE A 195 -6.88 -0.18 12.64
CA PHE A 195 -8.24 0.29 12.35
C PHE A 195 -8.49 1.75 12.76
N PRO A 196 -8.26 2.15 14.03
CA PRO A 196 -8.41 3.53 14.46
C PRO A 196 -7.36 4.45 13.82
N ALA A 197 -6.16 3.94 13.50
CA ALA A 197 -5.15 4.73 12.80
C ALA A 197 -5.65 5.23 11.44
N TYR A 198 -6.28 4.36 10.64
CA TYR A 198 -6.77 4.77 9.32
C TYR A 198 -7.92 5.79 9.40
N LEU A 199 -8.81 5.69 10.40
CA LEU A 199 -9.82 6.72 10.65
C LEU A 199 -9.16 8.06 11.00
N LEU A 200 -8.18 8.04 11.89
CA LEU A 200 -7.43 9.23 12.27
C LEU A 200 -6.73 9.86 11.06
N ALA A 201 -6.14 9.04 10.19
CA ALA A 201 -5.48 9.51 8.98
C ALA A 201 -6.45 10.23 8.02
N VAL A 202 -7.71 9.78 7.91
CA VAL A 202 -8.75 10.51 7.14
C VAL A 202 -9.08 11.85 7.78
N ILE A 203 -9.30 11.90 9.09
CA ILE A 203 -9.62 13.14 9.81
C ILE A 203 -8.49 14.16 9.62
N VAL A 204 -7.25 13.73 9.84
CA VAL A 204 -6.07 14.59 9.75
C VAL A 204 -5.76 14.98 8.30
N SER A 205 -6.24 14.22 7.31
CA SER A 205 -6.04 14.56 5.89
C SER A 205 -6.68 15.88 5.46
N GLY A 206 -7.64 16.42 6.23
CA GLY A 206 -8.19 17.75 6.02
C GLY A 206 -7.15 18.88 6.11
N PHE A 207 -6.06 18.67 6.84
CA PHE A 207 -4.95 19.64 6.98
C PHE A 207 -3.88 19.51 5.87
N GLY A 208 -4.15 18.70 4.84
CA GLY A 208 -3.23 18.38 3.76
C GLY A 208 -2.56 17.01 3.93
N ARG A 209 -1.55 16.72 3.10
CA ARG A 209 -0.86 15.40 3.09
C ARG A 209 0.54 15.44 3.71
N LYS A 210 1.32 16.48 3.39
CA LYS A 210 2.74 16.57 3.76
C LYS A 210 2.97 16.90 5.23
N LYS A 211 2.20 17.85 5.79
CA LYS A 211 2.34 18.26 7.19
C LYS A 211 1.98 17.11 8.16
N PRO A 212 0.84 16.39 7.96
CA PRO A 212 0.52 15.21 8.77
C PRO A 212 1.57 14.12 8.70
N LEU A 213 2.12 13.85 7.50
CA LEU A 213 3.14 12.84 7.33
C LEU A 213 4.43 13.19 8.11
N SER A 214 4.89 14.44 8.03
CA SER A 214 6.06 14.90 8.79
C SER A 214 5.82 14.82 10.30
N LEU A 215 4.65 15.27 10.77
CA LEU A 215 4.27 15.19 12.18
C LEU A 215 4.20 13.74 12.67
N ALA A 216 3.68 12.82 11.84
CA ALA A 216 3.60 11.40 12.15
C ALA A 216 5.00 10.77 12.27
N PHE A 217 5.96 11.11 11.41
CA PHE A 217 7.34 10.62 11.56
C PHE A 217 8.00 11.13 12.84
N VAL A 218 7.88 12.42 13.15
CA VAL A 218 8.48 13.00 14.37
C VAL A 218 7.84 12.41 15.62
N SER A 219 6.51 12.38 15.71
CA SER A 219 5.80 11.81 16.86
C SER A 219 6.00 10.30 16.99
N GLY A 220 6.09 9.58 15.88
CA GLY A 220 6.43 8.15 15.84
C GLY A 220 7.83 7.87 16.37
N ALA A 221 8.82 8.69 15.99
CA ALA A 221 10.19 8.60 16.49
C ALA A 221 10.27 8.90 18.00
N VAL A 222 9.57 9.93 18.48
CA VAL A 222 9.55 10.29 19.91
C VAL A 222 8.90 9.18 20.74
N THR A 223 7.77 8.65 20.30
CA THR A 223 7.03 7.59 21.03
C THR A 223 7.77 6.25 21.04
N SER A 224 8.40 5.88 19.92
CA SER A 224 9.23 4.67 19.85
C SER A 224 10.48 4.79 20.74
N LEU A 225 11.17 5.93 20.72
CA LEU A 225 12.32 6.18 21.59
C LEU A 225 11.92 6.17 23.07
N ALA A 226 10.80 6.82 23.42
CA ALA A 226 10.27 6.80 24.78
C ALA A 226 9.95 5.38 25.26
N SER A 227 9.38 4.53 24.38
CA SER A 227 9.09 3.13 24.72
C SER A 227 10.34 2.29 25.03
N TYR A 228 11.50 2.68 24.48
CA TYR A 228 12.78 2.04 24.73
C TYR A 228 13.45 2.52 26.02
N LEU A 229 13.39 3.82 26.31
CA LEU A 229 14.06 4.42 27.47
C LEU A 229 13.39 4.10 28.82
N ILE A 230 12.13 3.66 28.81
CA ILE A 230 11.39 3.38 30.04
C ILE A 230 11.80 2.01 30.62
N PRO A 231 12.27 1.96 31.87
CA PRO A 231 12.64 0.71 32.55
C PRO A 231 11.46 -0.27 32.66
N SER A 232 11.79 -1.56 32.71
CA SER A 232 10.87 -2.70 32.75
C SER A 232 9.85 -2.70 33.90
N GLU A 233 9.97 -1.80 34.88
CA GLU A 233 9.08 -1.72 36.04
C GLU A 233 7.66 -1.23 35.73
N SER A 234 7.45 -0.59 34.56
CA SER A 234 6.12 -0.11 34.12
C SER A 234 5.66 -0.74 32.79
N LEU A 235 5.40 -2.05 32.81
CA LEU A 235 4.95 -2.83 31.64
C LEU A 235 3.76 -2.20 30.89
N ILE A 236 2.76 -1.69 31.63
CA ILE A 236 1.56 -1.05 31.06
C ILE A 236 1.92 0.20 30.26
N LEU A 237 2.83 1.03 30.79
CA LEU A 237 3.26 2.28 30.13
C LEU A 237 4.03 1.96 28.85
N ARG A 238 4.93 0.97 28.89
CA ARG A 238 5.67 0.51 27.73
C ARG A 238 4.76 -0.02 26.62
N ILE A 239 3.80 -0.89 26.96
CA ILE A 239 2.82 -1.42 25.99
C ILE A 239 2.01 -0.28 25.38
N SER A 240 1.54 0.66 26.19
CA SER A 240 0.74 1.80 25.71
C SER A 240 1.52 2.65 24.70
N LEU A 241 2.79 2.93 24.96
CA LEU A 241 3.64 3.70 24.04
C LEU A 241 3.93 2.95 22.73
N VAL A 242 4.16 1.64 22.79
CA VAL A 242 4.33 0.80 21.59
C VAL A 242 3.05 0.83 20.74
N MET A 243 1.87 0.73 21.37
CA MET A 243 0.59 0.80 20.65
C MET A 243 0.32 2.18 20.05
N ILE A 244 0.66 3.26 20.75
CA ILE A 244 0.59 4.63 20.22
C ILE A 244 1.53 4.78 19.02
N SER A 245 2.76 4.28 19.12
CA SER A 245 3.72 4.30 18.00
C SER A 245 3.17 3.52 16.79
N LYS A 246 2.58 2.33 17.02
CA LYS A 246 1.91 1.52 15.99
C LYS A 246 0.77 2.27 15.30
N LEU A 247 -0.03 3.02 16.06
CA LEU A 247 -1.11 3.84 15.52
C LEU A 247 -0.54 4.96 14.63
N ILE A 248 0.45 5.71 15.12
CA ILE A 248 1.06 6.83 14.38
C ILE A 248 1.72 6.34 13.08
N ILE A 249 2.49 5.25 13.12
CA ILE A 249 3.17 4.74 11.92
C ILE A 249 2.18 4.19 10.89
N SER A 250 1.05 3.61 11.33
CA SER A 250 -0.01 3.15 10.42
C SER A 250 -0.68 4.31 9.69
N CYS A 251 -0.86 5.47 10.35
CA CYS A 251 -1.26 6.72 9.69
C CYS A 251 -0.23 7.18 8.65
N ALA A 252 1.05 7.17 9.00
CA ALA A 252 2.14 7.58 8.10
C ALA A 252 2.22 6.68 6.85
N PHE A 253 1.98 5.38 7.01
CA PHE A 253 1.93 4.40 5.93
C PHE A 253 0.84 4.75 4.91
N LEU A 254 -0.39 5.02 5.39
CA LEU A 254 -1.50 5.42 4.53
C LEU A 254 -1.20 6.73 3.77
N PHE A 255 -0.61 7.72 4.45
CA PHE A 255 -0.22 8.98 3.80
C PHE A 255 0.87 8.79 2.75
N THR A 256 1.86 7.94 3.02
CA THR A 256 2.94 7.64 2.08
C THR A 256 2.39 6.95 0.82
N MET A 257 1.45 6.03 0.98
CA MET A 257 0.74 5.41 -0.15
C MET A 257 0.01 6.44 -1.01
N VAL A 258 -0.85 7.27 -0.41
CA VAL A 258 -1.61 8.28 -1.15
C VAL A 258 -0.68 9.29 -1.83
N LEU A 259 0.35 9.77 -1.12
CA LEU A 259 1.31 10.73 -1.65
C LEU A 259 2.12 10.14 -2.80
N SER A 260 2.51 8.87 -2.73
CA SER A 260 3.22 8.20 -3.81
C SER A 260 2.37 8.14 -5.09
N ALA A 261 1.08 7.87 -4.97
CA ALA A 261 0.17 7.88 -6.11
C ALA A 261 -0.14 9.31 -6.63
N GLU A 262 -0.09 10.34 -5.79
CA GLU A 262 -0.36 11.72 -6.20
C GLU A 262 0.86 12.42 -6.85
N MET A 263 2.08 12.07 -6.43
CA MET A 263 3.30 12.76 -6.87
C MET A 263 3.83 12.32 -8.23
N PHE A 264 3.55 11.07 -8.63
CA PHE A 264 4.07 10.52 -9.88
C PHE A 264 3.09 10.73 -11.06
N PRO A 265 3.62 11.02 -12.26
CA PRO A 265 2.82 11.18 -13.47
C PRO A 265 2.10 9.87 -13.81
N THR A 266 0.94 9.97 -14.45
CA THR A 266 0.03 8.84 -14.67
C THR A 266 0.69 7.69 -15.41
N GLU A 267 1.46 7.98 -16.46
CA GLU A 267 2.10 6.96 -17.32
C GLU A 267 3.16 6.12 -16.60
N LEU A 268 3.79 6.67 -15.56
CA LEU A 268 4.92 6.03 -14.86
C LEU A 268 4.60 5.76 -13.39
N ARG A 269 3.37 6.07 -12.94
CA ARG A 269 2.99 5.98 -11.53
C ARG A 269 3.24 4.59 -10.98
N HIS A 270 2.75 3.56 -11.66
CA HIS A 270 2.91 2.17 -11.21
C HIS A 270 4.40 1.82 -10.99
N SER A 271 5.23 2.11 -11.99
CA SER A 271 6.66 1.81 -12.00
C SER A 271 7.42 2.56 -10.91
N MET A 272 7.10 3.85 -10.73
CA MET A 272 7.75 4.70 -9.74
C MET A 272 7.32 4.38 -8.31
N VAL A 273 6.04 4.07 -8.09
CA VAL A 273 5.55 3.58 -6.78
C VAL A 273 6.22 2.24 -6.45
N ALA A 274 6.29 1.31 -7.41
CA ALA A 274 6.97 0.03 -7.23
C ALA A 274 8.47 0.22 -6.92
N ALA A 275 9.17 1.08 -7.66
CA ALA A 275 10.58 1.39 -7.41
C ALA A 275 10.79 2.00 -6.02
N ALA A 276 9.91 2.89 -5.56
CA ALA A 276 9.99 3.43 -4.21
C ALA A 276 9.72 2.36 -3.13
N ASN A 277 8.74 1.48 -3.37
CA ASN A 277 8.40 0.40 -2.46
C ASN A 277 9.54 -0.64 -2.35
N MET A 278 10.34 -0.86 -3.40
CA MET A 278 11.52 -1.75 -3.33
C MET A 278 12.47 -1.34 -2.19
N PHE A 279 12.73 -0.04 -2.01
CA PHE A 279 13.53 0.45 -0.88
C PHE A 279 12.84 0.19 0.47
N GLY A 280 11.50 0.27 0.51
CA GLY A 280 10.68 -0.17 1.65
C GLY A 280 10.88 -1.63 2.00
N MET A 281 10.88 -2.52 0.99
CA MET A 281 11.05 -3.97 1.18
C MET A 281 12.47 -4.33 1.65
N ILE A 282 13.48 -3.60 1.18
CA ILE A 282 14.85 -3.73 1.71
C ILE A 282 14.86 -3.38 3.20
N ALA A 283 14.27 -2.25 3.59
CA ALA A 283 14.15 -1.86 5.01
C ALA A 283 13.41 -2.90 5.85
N GLN A 284 12.28 -3.41 5.35
CA GLN A 284 11.51 -4.46 6.00
C GLN A 284 12.36 -5.71 6.28
N SER A 285 13.23 -6.10 5.35
CA SER A 285 14.09 -7.28 5.49
C SER A 285 15.11 -7.13 6.63
N PHE A 286 15.52 -5.89 6.94
CA PHE A 286 16.41 -5.59 8.07
C PHE A 286 15.68 -5.44 9.40
N ALA A 287 14.38 -5.12 9.42
CA ALA A 287 13.65 -4.83 10.65
C ALA A 287 13.65 -5.99 11.68
N PRO A 288 13.50 -7.27 11.31
CA PRO A 288 13.59 -8.39 12.26
C PRO A 288 14.96 -8.57 12.91
N GLN A 289 16.02 -7.98 12.37
CA GLN A 289 17.38 -8.06 12.93
C GLN A 289 17.60 -7.05 14.07
N MET A 290 16.70 -6.08 14.27
CA MET A 290 16.87 -5.06 15.31
C MET A 290 16.97 -5.60 16.74
N PRO A 291 16.15 -6.59 17.17
CA PRO A 291 16.26 -7.15 18.50
C PRO A 291 17.61 -7.82 18.79
N LEU A 292 18.40 -8.18 17.77
CA LEU A 292 19.73 -8.78 17.91
C LEU A 292 20.86 -7.74 18.05
N LEU A 293 20.59 -6.47 17.74
CA LEU A 293 21.55 -5.38 17.81
C LEU A 293 21.53 -4.62 19.16
N VAL A 294 20.64 -5.02 20.07
CA VAL A 294 20.43 -4.46 21.40
C VAL A 294 20.75 -5.55 22.43
#